data_AF-A0A6M8Q3Y1-F1
#
_entry.id   AF-A0A6M8Q3Y1-F1
#
_cell.length_a   1.000
_cell.length_b   1.000
_cell.length_c   1.000
_cell.angle_alpha   90.00
_cell.angle_beta   90.00
_cell.angle_gamma   90.00
#
_symmetry.space_group_name_H-M   'P 1'
#
loop_
_entity.id
_entity.type
_entity.pdbx_description
1 polymer ?
#
loop_
_entity_poly.entity_id
_entity_poly.type
_entity_poly.pdbx_seq_one_letter_code
_entity_poly.pdbx_strand_id
1 'polypeptide(L)' 'QNYDLIDHLKEMGLTDLFTEKGDFSPMTFEKVIINWFKHQGTITVNEEGTEAAAMTHIGFMPLS' A
#
# COMPACT_ATOMS: atom_id res chain seq x y z
N GLN A 1 12.15 8.94 0.93
CA GLN A 1 12.19 7.47 1.00
C GLN A 1 10.97 6.87 0.33
N ASN A 2 11.18 5.83 -0.48
CA ASN A 2 10.15 5.10 -1.21
C ASN A 2 10.24 3.62 -0.84
N TYR A 3 9.12 3.02 -0.46
CA TYR A 3 9.03 1.62 -0.05
C TYR A 3 7.95 0.91 -0.84
N ASP A 4 8.28 -0.29 -1.34
CA ASP A 4 7.28 -1.28 -1.73
C ASP A 4 6.97 -2.15 -0.50
N LEU A 5 5.71 -2.17 -0.12
CA LEU A 5 5.26 -2.79 1.13
C LEU A 5 4.68 -4.19 0.92
N ILE A 6 4.50 -4.67 -0.31
CA ILE A 6 3.81 -5.95 -0.54
C ILE A 6 4.52 -7.10 0.18
N ASP A 7 5.83 -7.26 0.00
CA ASP A 7 6.56 -8.38 0.59
C ASP A 7 6.65 -8.27 2.12
N HIS A 8 6.84 -7.06 2.65
CA HIS A 8 6.81 -6.79 4.09
C HIS A 8 5.43 -7.13 4.71
N LEU A 9 4.34 -6.77 4.03
CA LEU A 9 2.98 -7.07 4.51
C LEU A 9 2.70 -8.58 4.46
N LYS A 10 3.21 -9.30 3.45
CA LYS A 10 3.15 -10.77 3.40
C LYS A 10 3.91 -11.40 4.56
N GLU A 11 5.11 -10.91 4.88
CA GLU A 11 5.88 -11.37 6.05
C GLU A 11 5.12 -11.15 7.37
N MET A 12 4.32 -10.10 7.45
CA MET A 12 3.42 -9.81 8.58
C MET A 12 2.12 -10.65 8.58
N GLY A 13 1.92 -11.52 7.58
CA GLY A 13 0.77 -12.42 7.48
C GLY A 13 -0.38 -11.94 6.60
N LEU A 14 -0.26 -10.76 5.97
CA LEU A 14 -1.25 -10.25 5.03
C LEU A 14 -0.96 -10.81 3.64
N THR A 15 -1.38 -12.03 3.35
CA THR A 15 -1.10 -12.68 2.06
C THR A 15 -2.27 -12.62 1.09
N ASP A 16 -3.49 -12.77 1.59
CA ASP A 16 -4.66 -13.01 0.73
C ASP A 16 -5.04 -11.78 -0.10
N LEU A 17 -4.80 -10.58 0.42
CA LEU A 17 -5.09 -9.29 -0.24
C LEU A 17 -4.39 -9.12 -1.61
N PHE A 18 -3.28 -9.84 -1.81
CA PHE A 18 -2.45 -9.76 -3.02
C PHE A 18 -2.74 -10.91 -3.99
N THR A 19 -3.81 -11.67 -3.78
CA THR A 19 -4.19 -12.86 -4.56
C THR A 19 -5.70 -12.89 -4.77
N GLU A 20 -6.18 -13.78 -5.63
CA GLU A 20 -7.61 -13.99 -5.87
C GLU A 20 -8.42 -14.46 -4.65
N LYS A 21 -7.74 -14.79 -3.53
CA LYS A 21 -8.38 -15.17 -2.27
C LYS A 21 -8.82 -13.97 -1.42
N GLY A 22 -8.34 -12.77 -1.74
CA GLY A 22 -8.70 -11.56 -1.02
C GLY A 22 -10.19 -11.23 -1.18
N ASP A 23 -10.88 -10.98 -0.08
CA ASP A 23 -12.29 -10.57 -0.10
C ASP A 23 -12.42 -9.04 -0.04
N PHE A 24 -12.73 -8.45 -1.20
CA PHE A 24 -13.03 -7.03 -1.34
C PHE A 24 -14.53 -6.76 -1.62
N SER A 25 -15.39 -7.76 -1.42
CA SER A 25 -16.84 -7.63 -1.66
C SER A 25 -17.54 -6.51 -0.87
N PRO A 26 -17.05 -6.06 0.32
CA PRO A 26 -17.63 -4.89 0.98
C PRO A 26 -17.32 -3.55 0.30
N MET A 27 -16.32 -3.51 -0.60
CA MET A 27 -15.87 -2.27 -1.28
C MET A 27 -16.36 -2.19 -2.74
N THR A 28 -16.42 -3.32 -3.43
CA THR A 28 -16.80 -3.39 -4.85
C THR A 28 -17.41 -4.74 -5.20
N PHE A 29 -18.25 -4.75 -6.24
CA PHE A 29 -18.79 -5.99 -6.81
C PHE A 29 -17.81 -6.66 -7.79
N GLU A 30 -16.80 -5.94 -8.26
CA GLU A 30 -15.77 -6.47 -9.14
C GLU A 30 -14.74 -7.29 -8.35
N LYS A 31 -14.29 -8.41 -8.93
CA LYS A 31 -13.18 -9.17 -8.34
C LYS A 31 -11.88 -8.39 -8.57
N VAL A 32 -11.28 -7.90 -7.50
CA VAL A 32 -10.04 -7.13 -7.54
C VAL A 32 -8.97 -7.72 -6.61
N ILE A 33 -7.71 -7.42 -6.89
CA ILE A 33 -6.58 -7.67 -6.00
C ILE A 33 -5.77 -6.38 -5.81
N ILE A 34 -4.99 -6.30 -4.73
CA ILE A 34 -3.97 -5.26 -4.61
C ILE A 34 -2.73 -5.69 -5.39
N ASN A 35 -2.38 -4.93 -6.44
CA ASN A 35 -1.20 -5.22 -7.27
C ASN A 35 -0.02 -4.27 -6.98
N TRP A 36 -0.24 -3.21 -6.21
CA TRP A 36 0.81 -2.31 -5.73
C TRP A 36 0.44 -1.70 -4.38
N PHE A 37 1.42 -1.64 -3.47
CA PHE A 37 1.29 -1.02 -2.16
C PHE A 37 2.58 -0.25 -1.85
N LYS A 38 2.58 1.07 -2.03
CA LYS A 38 3.78 1.91 -1.93
C LYS A 38 3.64 2.96 -0.85
N HIS A 39 4.72 3.23 -0.12
CA HIS A 39 4.79 4.33 0.84
C HIS A 39 5.96 5.24 0.52
N GLN A 40 5.71 6.54 0.51
CA GLN A 40 6.72 7.57 0.30
C GLN A 40 6.70 8.56 1.46
N GLY A 41 7.87 8.92 1.96
CA GLY A 41 8.02 9.94 3.01
C GLY A 41 9.27 10.80 2.84
N THR A 42 9.18 12.06 3.24
CA THR A 42 10.27 13.03 3.25
C THR A 42 10.35 13.68 4.62
N ILE A 43 11.56 13.88 5.11
CA ILE A 43 11.83 14.64 6.34
C ILE A 43 12.89 15.68 5.99
N THR A 44 12.59 16.93 6.27
CA THR A 44 13.47 18.08 6.10
C THR A 44 13.79 18.63 7.49
N VAL A 45 15.08 18.79 7.79
CA VAL A 45 15.56 19.40 9.03
C VAL A 45 16.36 20.63 8.67
N ASN A 46 16.03 21.76 9.27
CA ASN A 46 16.74 23.03 9.11
C ASN A 46 16.76 23.80 10.45
N GLU A 47 17.35 25.00 10.43
CA GLU A 47 17.50 25.87 11.61
C GLU A 47 16.17 26.32 12.20
N GLU A 48 15.11 26.35 11.38
CA GLU A 48 13.75 26.72 11.78
C GLU A 48 12.97 25.53 12.37
N GLY A 49 13.45 24.30 12.20
CA GLY A 49 12.86 23.10 12.79
C GLY A 49 12.86 21.87 11.88
N THR A 50 11.77 21.09 11.95
CA THR A 50 11.62 19.85 11.19
C THR A 50 10.26 19.81 10.51
N GLU A 51 10.26 19.55 9.20
CA GLU A 51 9.07 19.32 8.41
C GLU A 51 9.09 17.87 7.91
N ALA A 52 7.95 17.18 8.03
CA ALA A 52 7.79 15.82 7.54
C ALA A 52 6.50 15.70 6.72
N ALA A 53 6.58 14.98 5.61
CA ALA A 53 5.45 14.66 4.76
C ALA A 53 5.50 13.19 4.35
N ALA A 54 4.33 12.56 4.21
CA ALA A 54 4.24 11.17 3.78
C ALA A 54 2.97 10.91 2.98
N MET A 55 3.02 9.91 2.11
CA MET A 55 1.94 9.50 1.22
C MET A 55 1.97 7.99 1.02
N THR A 56 0.82 7.34 1.16
CA THR A 56 0.65 5.91 0.89
C THR A 56 -0.25 5.73 -0.30
N HIS A 57 0.23 4.97 -1.28
CA HIS A 57 -0.50 4.59 -2.47
C HIS A 57 -0.82 3.11 -2.43
N ILE A 58 -2.08 2.79 -2.66
CA ILE A 58 -2.55 1.42 -2.84
C ILE A 58 -3.26 1.44 -4.18
N GLY A 59 -3.10 0.39 -4.98
CA GLY A 59 -4.07 0.23 -6.03
C GLY A 59 -4.38 -1.19 -6.41
N PHE A 60 -5.49 -1.22 -7.12
CA PHE A 60 -6.34 -2.36 -7.30
C PHE A 60 -6.37 -2.68 -8.79
N MET A 61 -6.29 -3.97 -9.09
CA MET A 61 -6.40 -4.50 -10.43
C MET A 61 -7.60 -5.45 -10.49
N PRO A 62 -8.53 -5.28 -11.44
CA PRO A 62 -9.56 -6.26 -11.72
C PRO A 62 -8.94 -7.58 -12.20
N LEU A 63 -9.53 -8.70 -11.79
CA LEU A 63 -9.13 -10.05 -12.22
C LEU A 63 -9.81 -10.48 -13.53
N SER A 64 -10.67 -9.64 -14.10
CA SER A 64 -11.50 -9.91 -15.29
C SER A 64 -11.71 -8.64 -16.10
#